data_AF-H3GV21-F1
#
_entry.id   AF-H3GV21-F1
#
_cell.length_a   1.000
_cell.length_b   1.000
_cell.length_c   1.000
_cell.angle_alpha   90.00
_cell.angle_beta   90.00
_cell.angle_gamma   90.00
#
_symmetry.space_group_name_H-M   'P 1'
#
loop_
_entity.id
_entity.type
_entity.pdbx_description
1 polymer ?
#
loop_
_entity_poly.entity_id
_entity_poly.type
_entity_poly.pdbx_seq_one_letter_code
_entity_poly.pdbx_strand_id
1 'polypeptide(L)'
;MTPLLDQGDDEEDPCHTADVHIDFLKTVLKDVKRLENSVLFLEGDNYAVNGSMSDKMGVPVVEYASYRLNLALARYLDDYENILGKVVSLMKALRKFDNAAKLIHALY
;
A
#
# COMPACT_ATOMS: atom_id res chain seq x y z
N MET A 1 9.27 22.60 -17.48
CA MET A 1 9.07 21.81 -16.25
C MET A 1 7.67 21.25 -16.34
N THR A 2 7.56 20.01 -16.80
CA THR A 2 6.27 19.32 -16.97
C THR A 2 5.74 18.99 -15.57
N PRO A 3 4.47 19.29 -15.25
CA PRO A 3 3.93 18.88 -13.95
C PRO A 3 3.91 17.35 -13.91
N LEU A 4 4.68 16.76 -12.99
CA LEU A 4 4.31 15.46 -12.46
C LEU A 4 2.99 15.68 -11.74
N LEU A 5 1.99 14.83 -12.00
CA LEU A 5 0.62 14.86 -11.46
C LEU A 5 -0.40 15.68 -12.28
N ASP A 6 -0.53 15.36 -13.57
CA ASP A 6 -1.82 15.34 -14.27
C ASP A 6 -1.77 14.29 -15.39
N GLN A 7 -1.34 13.08 -15.04
CA GLN A 7 -1.60 11.92 -15.89
C GLN A 7 -2.95 11.39 -15.41
N GLY A 8 -3.96 11.49 -16.27
CA GLY A 8 -5.29 10.99 -15.98
C GLY A 8 -5.23 9.54 -15.52
N ASP A 9 -6.16 9.16 -14.65
CA ASP A 9 -6.35 7.81 -14.11
C ASP A 9 -6.84 6.83 -15.22
N ASP A 10 -6.19 6.82 -16.39
CA ASP A 10 -6.51 5.98 -17.54
C ASP A 10 -5.56 4.76 -17.66
N GLU A 11 -4.66 4.55 -16.69
CA GLU A 11 -3.97 3.26 -16.56
C GLU A 11 -4.93 2.24 -15.91
N GLU A 12 -5.28 1.18 -16.64
CA GLU A 12 -6.03 0.05 -16.07
C GLU A 12 -5.29 -0.46 -14.83
N ASP A 13 -5.91 -0.32 -13.65
CA ASP A 13 -5.41 -0.88 -12.39
C ASP A 13 -5.27 -2.40 -12.57
N PRO A 14 -4.04 -2.94 -12.63
CA PRO A 14 -3.84 -4.35 -12.89
C PRO A 14 -4.49 -5.19 -11.79
N CYS A 15 -5.01 -6.36 -12.15
CA CYS A 15 -5.57 -7.28 -11.17
C CYS A 15 -4.47 -7.81 -10.22
N HIS A 16 -4.37 -7.26 -9.01
CA HIS A 16 -3.37 -7.61 -7.99
C HIS A 16 -3.79 -8.80 -7.10
N THR A 17 -4.24 -9.88 -7.73
CA THR A 17 -4.61 -11.11 -7.01
C THR A 17 -3.39 -11.93 -6.60
N ALA A 18 -3.59 -12.81 -5.60
CA ALA A 18 -2.53 -13.73 -5.16
C ALA A 18 -1.97 -14.59 -6.30
N ASP A 19 -2.79 -15.02 -7.28
CA ASP A 19 -2.33 -15.82 -8.42
C ASP A 19 -1.38 -15.02 -9.32
N VAL A 20 -1.74 -13.77 -9.64
CA VAL A 20 -0.89 -12.86 -10.43
C VAL A 20 0.45 -12.61 -9.73
N HIS A 21 0.43 -12.40 -8.42
CA HIS A 21 1.65 -12.22 -7.64
C HIS A 21 2.49 -13.51 -7.54
N ILE A 22 1.87 -14.68 -7.44
CA ILE A 22 2.57 -15.98 -7.47
C ILE A 22 3.25 -16.18 -8.83
N ASP A 23 2.55 -15.96 -9.94
CA ASP A 23 3.10 -16.12 -11.29
C ASP A 23 4.26 -15.14 -11.55
N PHE A 24 4.12 -13.91 -11.05
CA PHE A 24 5.21 -12.94 -11.07
C PHE A 24 6.41 -13.42 -10.24
N LEU A 25 6.18 -13.88 -9.01
CA LEU A 25 7.24 -14.41 -8.14
C LEU A 25 7.97 -15.60 -8.78
N LYS A 26 7.25 -16.51 -9.46
CA LYS A 26 7.85 -17.63 -10.21
C LYS A 26 8.79 -17.15 -11.32
N THR A 27 8.39 -16.08 -12.02
CA THR A 27 9.21 -15.47 -13.07
C THR A 27 10.50 -14.91 -12.47
N VAL A 28 10.41 -14.17 -11.36
CA VAL A 28 11.58 -13.62 -10.66
C VAL A 28 12.50 -14.74 -10.13
N LEU A 29 11.94 -15.80 -9.53
CA LEU A 29 12.73 -16.93 -9.03
C LEU A 29 13.50 -17.63 -10.16
N LYS A 30 12.88 -17.79 -11.32
CA LYS A 30 13.52 -18.35 -12.51
C LYS A 30 14.72 -17.51 -12.95
N ASP A 31 14.59 -16.19 -12.96
CA ASP A 31 15.66 -15.27 -13.35
C ASP A 31 16.88 -15.37 -12.41
N VAL A 32 16.64 -15.58 -11.10
CA VAL A 32 17.70 -15.83 -10.11
C VAL A 32 18.10 -17.30 -9.97
N LYS A 33 17.62 -18.18 -10.87
CA LYS A 33 17.90 -19.63 -10.89
C LYS A 33 17.53 -20.35 -9.58
N ARG A 34 16.42 -19.94 -8.97
CA ARG A 34 15.82 -20.56 -7.78
C ARG A 34 14.54 -21.28 -8.15
N LEU A 35 14.18 -22.28 -7.34
CA LEU A 35 12.94 -23.03 -7.47
C LEU A 35 11.89 -22.46 -6.52
N GLU A 36 10.61 -22.71 -6.79
CA GLU A 36 9.50 -22.26 -5.93
C GLU A 36 9.64 -22.76 -4.48
N ASN A 37 10.07 -24.02 -4.31
CA ASN A 37 10.33 -24.60 -3.00
C ASN A 37 11.54 -24.01 -2.25
N SER A 38 12.25 -23.06 -2.86
CA SER A 38 13.31 -22.29 -2.20
C SER A 38 12.75 -21.13 -1.36
N VAL A 39 11.47 -20.79 -1.53
CA VAL A 39 10.78 -19.81 -0.69
C VAL A 39 10.45 -20.46 0.65
N LEU A 40 11.01 -19.94 1.73
CA LEU A 40 10.81 -20.48 3.08
C LEU A 40 9.66 -19.80 3.82
N PHE A 41 9.42 -18.52 3.53
CA PHE A 41 8.35 -17.71 4.08
C PHE A 41 8.12 -16.50 3.18
N LEU A 42 6.95 -15.89 3.31
CA LEU A 42 6.60 -14.62 2.68
C LEU A 42 6.64 -13.49 3.71
N GLU A 43 7.09 -12.32 3.28
CA GLU A 43 7.05 -11.09 4.06
C GLU A 43 6.42 -10.00 3.21
N GLY A 44 5.42 -9.31 3.75
CA GLY A 44 4.79 -8.19 3.09
C GLY A 44 3.69 -7.55 3.93
N ASP A 45 3.25 -6.37 3.53
CA ASP A 45 2.36 -5.48 4.29
C ASP A 45 0.87 -5.75 4.09
N ASN A 46 0.48 -6.31 2.93
CA ASN A 46 -0.91 -6.65 2.62
C ASN A 46 -1.24 -8.10 3.01
N TYR A 47 -1.70 -8.32 4.25
CA TYR A 47 -2.04 -9.64 4.75
C TYR A 47 -3.11 -10.37 3.90
N ALA A 48 -4.06 -9.66 3.29
CA ALA A 48 -5.11 -10.31 2.51
C ALA A 48 -4.56 -11.05 1.28
N VAL A 49 -3.67 -10.38 0.53
CA VAL A 49 -3.01 -10.98 -0.65
C VAL A 49 -1.90 -11.93 -0.22
N ASN A 50 -1.03 -11.52 0.71
CA ASN A 50 0.12 -12.31 1.14
C ASN A 50 -0.30 -13.57 1.91
N GLY A 51 -1.38 -13.51 2.68
CA GLY A 51 -1.99 -14.67 3.34
C GLY A 51 -2.52 -15.66 2.30
N SER A 52 -3.26 -15.18 1.30
CA SER A 52 -3.72 -16.04 0.20
C SER A 52 -2.56 -16.64 -0.60
N MET A 53 -1.47 -15.90 -0.83
CA MET A 53 -0.26 -16.44 -1.45
C MET A 53 0.37 -17.53 -0.59
N SER A 54 0.51 -17.29 0.71
CA SER A 54 1.03 -18.24 1.69
C SER A 54 0.25 -19.55 1.68
N ASP A 55 -1.08 -19.46 1.73
CA ASP A 55 -1.97 -20.63 1.72
C ASP A 55 -1.80 -21.43 0.42
N LYS A 56 -1.71 -20.76 -0.73
CA LYS A 56 -1.53 -21.39 -2.05
C LYS A 56 -0.14 -22.01 -2.23
N MET A 57 0.90 -21.37 -1.70
CA MET A 57 2.29 -21.81 -1.82
C MET A 57 2.69 -22.80 -0.71
N GLY A 58 1.91 -22.93 0.36
CA GLY A 58 2.21 -23.79 1.50
C GLY A 58 3.38 -23.28 2.36
N VAL A 59 3.65 -21.97 2.36
CA VAL A 59 4.76 -21.34 3.09
C VAL A 59 4.21 -20.32 4.09
N PRO A 60 4.77 -20.18 5.30
CA PRO A 60 4.26 -19.24 6.29
C PRO A 60 4.44 -17.77 5.86
N VAL A 61 3.54 -16.90 6.33
CA VAL A 61 3.77 -15.44 6.33
C VAL A 61 4.47 -15.04 7.62
N VAL A 62 5.57 -14.32 7.51
CA VAL A 62 6.15 -13.61 8.64
C VAL A 62 5.42 -12.28 8.78
N GLU A 63 4.66 -12.14 9.86
CA GLU A 63 3.98 -10.90 10.16
C GLU A 63 4.99 -9.76 10.34
N TYR A 64 4.79 -8.69 9.58
CA TYR A 64 5.67 -7.55 9.63
C TYR A 64 5.37 -6.66 10.84
N ALA A 65 6.42 -6.18 11.51
CA ALA A 65 6.29 -5.31 12.68
C ALA A 65 5.48 -4.04 12.36
N SER A 66 5.58 -3.51 11.13
CA SER A 66 4.80 -2.34 10.74
C SER A 66 3.30 -2.63 10.60
N TYR A 67 2.90 -3.85 10.21
CA TYR A 67 1.48 -4.22 10.17
C TYR A 67 0.87 -4.21 11.58
N ARG A 68 1.59 -4.81 12.55
CA ARG A 68 1.19 -4.78 13.97
C ARG A 68 1.16 -3.35 14.51
N LEU A 69 2.13 -2.52 14.14
CA LEU A 69 2.15 -1.12 14.51
C LEU A 69 0.97 -0.34 13.90
N ASN A 70 0.67 -0.56 12.62
CA ASN A 70 -0.44 0.10 11.93
C ASN A 70 -1.78 -0.29 12.56
N LEU A 71 -1.96 -1.56 12.92
CA LEU A 71 -3.16 -2.02 13.62
C LEU A 71 -3.26 -1.43 15.04
N ALA A 72 -2.14 -1.36 15.77
CA ALA A 72 -2.10 -0.73 17.09
C ALA A 72 -2.41 0.77 17.01
N LEU A 73 -1.86 1.46 16.01
CA LEU A 73 -2.12 2.87 15.76
C LEU A 73 -3.57 3.11 15.37
N ALA A 74 -4.16 2.29 14.50
CA ALA A 74 -5.56 2.38 14.13
C ALA A 74 -6.48 2.27 15.36
N ARG A 75 -6.21 1.31 16.25
CA ARG A 75 -6.95 1.16 17.52
C ARG A 75 -6.74 2.34 18.47
N TYR A 76 -5.51 2.85 18.57
CA TYR A 76 -5.20 4.02 19.39
C TYR A 76 -5.89 5.29 18.87
N LEU A 77 -6.04 5.40 17.55
CA LEU A 77 -6.61 6.56 16.88
C LEU A 77 -8.14 6.53 16.75
N ASP A 78 -8.80 5.44 17.14
CA ASP A 78 -10.25 5.26 17.04
C ASP A 78 -11.01 6.38 17.77
N ASP A 79 -10.56 6.72 18.98
CA ASP A 79 -11.11 7.84 19.77
C ASP A 79 -10.95 9.22 19.10
N TYR A 80 -10.08 9.32 18.09
CA TYR A 80 -9.76 10.56 17.37
C TYR A 80 -10.37 10.61 15.97
N GLU A 81 -11.28 9.69 15.61
CA GLU A 81 -11.84 9.56 14.27
C GLU A 81 -12.43 10.89 13.74
N ASN A 82 -13.12 11.66 14.59
CA ASN A 82 -13.73 12.94 14.19
C ASN A 82 -12.70 13.98 13.73
N ILE A 83 -11.62 14.16 14.50
CA ILE A 83 -10.58 15.14 14.17
C ILE A 83 -9.75 14.66 12.99
N LEU A 84 -9.47 13.36 12.91
CA LEU A 84 -8.79 12.75 11.77
C LEU A 84 -9.59 12.92 10.48
N GLY A 85 -10.90 12.75 10.53
CA GLY A 85 -11.79 13.00 9.39
C GLY A 85 -11.69 14.44 8.86
N LYS A 86 -11.63 15.43 9.77
CA LYS A 86 -11.42 16.85 9.40
C LYS A 86 -10.05 17.08 8.78
N VAL A 87 -8.99 16.50 9.36
CA VAL A 87 -7.62 16.60 8.82
C VAL A 87 -7.52 15.96 7.43
N VAL A 88 -8.05 14.74 7.25
CA VAL A 88 -8.06 14.04 5.96
C VAL A 88 -8.85 14.84 4.91
N SER A 89 -9.99 15.41 5.29
CA SER A 89 -10.79 16.26 4.39
C SER A 89 -10.02 17.51 3.96
N LEU A 90 -9.34 18.15 4.90
CA LEU A 90 -8.48 19.30 4.62
C LEU A 90 -7.32 18.92 3.70
N MET A 91 -6.60 17.83 3.99
CA MET A 91 -5.50 17.34 3.13
C MET A 91 -5.97 17.04 1.70
N LYS A 92 -7.14 16.42 1.54
CA LYS A 92 -7.75 16.17 0.22
C LYS A 92 -8.06 17.48 -0.52
N ALA A 93 -8.54 18.51 0.18
CA ALA A 93 -8.82 19.82 -0.39
C ALA A 93 -7.53 20.57 -0.78
N LEU A 94 -6.47 20.44 0.01
CA LEU A 94 -5.17 21.10 -0.19
C LEU A 94 -4.24 20.38 -1.15
N ARG A 95 -4.56 19.15 -1.57
CA ARG A 95 -3.78 18.37 -2.55
C ARG A 95 -3.53 19.12 -3.87
N LYS A 96 -4.40 20.06 -4.25
CA LYS A 96 -4.19 20.92 -5.41
C LYS A 96 -3.32 22.12 -5.02
N PHE A 97 -2.24 22.35 -5.76
CA PHE A 97 -1.28 23.44 -5.51
C PHE A 97 -1.93 24.81 -5.31
N ASP A 98 -2.96 25.15 -6.10
CA ASP A 98 -3.68 26.43 -5.97
C ASP A 98 -4.41 26.58 -4.64
N ASN A 99 -4.93 25.48 -4.08
CA ASN A 99 -5.65 25.49 -2.80
C ASN A 99 -4.66 25.59 -1.63
N ALA A 100 -3.51 24.91 -1.71
CA ALA A 100 -2.44 25.05 -0.75
C ALA A 100 -1.87 26.48 -0.74
N ALA A 101 -1.63 27.06 -1.92
CA ALA A 101 -1.11 28.42 -2.06
C ALA A 101 -2.07 29.48 -1.47
N LYS A 102 -3.39 29.35 -1.69
CA LYS A 102 -4.39 30.24 -1.09
C LYS A 102 -4.41 30.18 0.43
N LEU A 103 -4.24 28.99 1.02
CA LEU A 103 -4.16 28.84 2.47
C LEU A 103 -2.90 29.50 3.03
N ILE A 104 -1.75 29.31 2.39
CA ILE A 104 -0.49 29.95 2.79
C ILE A 104 -0.63 31.48 2.75
N HIS A 105 -1.23 32.03 1.69
CA HIS A 105 -1.49 33.47 1.58
C HIS A 105 -2.54 33.97 2.59
N ALA A 106 -3.44 33.12 3.09
CA ALA A 106 -4.43 33.52 4.09
C ALA A 106 -3.86 33.51 5.53
N LEU A 107 -2.71 32.87 5.75
CA LEU A 107 -2.08 32.70 7.06
C LEU A 107 -0.92 33.68 7.32
N TYR A 108 -0.54 34.49 6.33
CA TYR A 108 0.50 35.53 6.36
C TYR A 108 -0.03 36.82 5.74
#